data_AF-A0A2M8Q9B8-F1
#
_entry.id   AF-A0A2M8Q9B8-F1
#
_cell.length_a   1.000
_cell.length_b   1.000
_cell.length_c   1.000
_cell.angle_alpha   90.00
_cell.angle_beta   90.00
_cell.angle_gamma   90.00
#
_symmetry.space_group_name_H-M   'P 1'
#
loop_
_entity.id
_entity.type
_entity.pdbx_description
1 polymer ?
#
loop_
_entity_poly.entity_id
_entity_poly.type
_entity_poly.pdbx_seq_one_letter_code
_entity_poly.pdbx_strand_id
1 'polypeptide(L)'
;MFNEKNTQRIARQLAAPINVIIGNPPYNAWQKSENLNNKNRPYPSLDARIRETYARDSRATNKNSLYDPYVRFFRWASDRLQDRDGIVAFVSNNSFVSAHAFDGMRKHLLQDFTHIYHLDLGGNVRKSQRGQKISNVFDIRVGVGITIAVKRQAAAARKLFYYAVPETGRKEDKLAYLRTTGTLRRVPWQALTPDERGTWLPDPEAEAFEALLPLGDKEAKRSQEGAPKTIFATYSLGVNTSRDEVIYAFQRGALLARVEAFVEAYNAELDRYKRAMRALGAKEKVDIDSFVRYDLIKWDGTLKGHLAREREARFDPSRVRQSLYRPFTKRYL
;
A
#
# COMPACT_ATOMS: atom_id res chain seq x y z
N MET A 1 -19.61 21.61 14.03
CA MET A 1 -20.41 22.71 13.43
C MET A 1 -19.58 23.36 12.33
N PHE A 2 -20.05 23.34 11.07
CA PHE A 2 -19.44 24.10 9.98
C PHE A 2 -19.92 25.55 10.06
N ASN A 3 -19.02 26.50 10.34
CA ASN A 3 -19.33 27.93 10.31
C ASN A 3 -19.69 28.35 8.87
N GLU A 4 -20.75 29.15 8.69
CA GLU A 4 -21.27 29.59 7.40
C GLU A 4 -20.20 30.24 6.51
N LYS A 5 -19.27 31.01 7.10
CA LYS A 5 -18.11 31.58 6.40
C LYS A 5 -17.18 30.50 5.82
N ASN A 6 -17.02 29.38 6.53
CA ASN A 6 -16.21 28.25 6.05
C ASN A 6 -16.91 27.51 4.89
N THR A 7 -18.22 27.34 4.96
CA THR A 7 -19.03 26.74 3.89
C THR A 7 -18.95 27.57 2.60
N GLN A 8 -19.11 28.89 2.71
CA GLN A 8 -18.98 29.80 1.56
C GLN A 8 -17.57 29.77 0.96
N ARG A 9 -16.52 29.73 1.79
CA ARG A 9 -15.14 29.60 1.32
C ARG A 9 -14.92 28.30 0.53
N ILE A 10 -15.45 27.18 1.03
CA ILE A 10 -15.37 25.88 0.34
C ILE A 10 -16.11 25.94 -0.99
N ALA A 11 -17.31 26.51 -1.05
CA ALA A 11 -18.07 26.67 -2.29
C ALA A 11 -17.29 27.48 -3.34
N ARG A 12 -16.68 28.60 -2.93
CA ARG A 12 -15.81 29.40 -3.83
C ARG A 12 -14.60 28.61 -4.32
N GLN A 13 -13.96 27.84 -3.45
CA GLN A 13 -12.81 27.01 -3.81
C GLN A 13 -13.18 25.86 -4.77
N LEU A 14 -14.36 25.26 -4.60
CA LEU A 14 -14.88 24.22 -5.49
C LEU A 14 -15.17 24.79 -6.89
N ALA A 15 -15.74 26.00 -6.96
CA ALA A 15 -16.03 26.68 -8.23
C ALA A 15 -14.77 27.20 -8.94
N ALA A 16 -13.69 27.49 -8.20
CA ALA A 16 -12.48 28.08 -8.77
C ALA A 16 -11.85 27.18 -9.86
N PRO A 17 -11.40 27.75 -10.99
CA PRO A 17 -10.62 27.01 -11.97
C PRO A 17 -9.19 26.83 -11.46
N ILE A 18 -8.95 25.74 -10.74
CA ILE A 18 -7.61 25.42 -10.23
C ILE A 18 -6.78 24.82 -11.37
N ASN A 19 -5.72 25.50 -11.76
CA ASN A 19 -4.75 25.03 -12.76
C ASN A 19 -3.43 24.57 -12.13
N VAL A 20 -3.17 24.89 -10.86
CA VAL A 20 -1.93 24.51 -10.17
C VAL A 20 -2.27 23.88 -8.84
N ILE A 21 -1.80 22.65 -8.62
CA ILE A 21 -1.98 21.89 -7.39
C ILE A 21 -0.60 21.48 -6.89
N ILE A 22 -0.21 22.00 -5.74
CA ILE A 22 1.09 21.71 -5.11
C ILE A 22 0.90 21.15 -3.71
N GLY A 23 1.81 20.28 -3.25
CA GLY A 23 1.74 19.78 -1.89
C GLY A 23 2.71 18.68 -1.51
N ASN A 24 2.74 18.41 -0.21
CA ASN A 24 3.37 17.23 0.38
C ASN A 24 2.25 16.34 0.95
N PRO A 25 1.61 15.49 0.13
CA PRO A 25 0.50 14.66 0.60
C PRO A 25 0.96 13.70 1.72
N PRO A 26 0.07 13.34 2.66
CA PRO A 26 0.43 12.43 3.74
C PRO A 26 0.83 11.04 3.22
N TYR A 27 1.74 10.37 3.93
CA TYR A 27 2.18 9.00 3.62
C TYR A 27 1.70 8.06 4.73
N ASN A 28 0.65 7.28 4.47
CA ASN A 28 0.20 6.31 5.47
C ASN A 28 -0.59 5.17 4.82
N ALA A 29 0.12 4.22 4.18
CA ALA A 29 -0.53 3.05 3.60
C ALA A 29 -1.35 2.24 4.63
N TRP A 30 -0.80 2.02 5.84
CA TRP A 30 -1.36 1.08 6.82
C TRP A 30 -1.04 1.44 8.27
N GLN A 31 -1.95 1.11 9.17
CA GLN A 31 -1.63 0.97 10.60
C GLN A 31 -0.68 -0.21 10.84
N LYS A 32 0.23 -0.09 11.81
CA LYS A 32 1.21 -1.14 12.14
C LYS A 32 0.58 -2.39 12.77
N SER A 33 -0.61 -2.25 13.36
CA SER A 33 -1.37 -3.32 14.01
C SER A 33 -2.85 -2.98 13.93
N GLU A 34 -3.72 -3.99 13.79
CA GLU A 34 -5.17 -3.80 13.84
C GLU A 34 -5.62 -3.16 15.17
N ASN A 35 -4.89 -3.44 16.25
CA ASN A 35 -5.17 -2.92 17.58
C ASN A 35 -4.91 -1.42 17.74
N LEU A 36 -4.30 -0.75 16.75
CA LEU A 36 -4.18 0.71 16.77
C LEU A 36 -5.50 1.41 16.42
N ASN A 37 -6.46 0.69 15.84
CA ASN A 37 -7.77 1.19 15.41
C ASN A 37 -7.72 2.55 14.70
N ASN A 38 -6.67 2.79 13.93
CA ASN A 38 -6.39 4.05 13.24
C ASN A 38 -6.44 3.84 11.73
N LYS A 39 -7.57 3.30 11.27
CA LYS A 39 -7.79 3.01 9.85
C LYS A 39 -7.87 4.33 9.08
N ASN A 40 -7.34 4.32 7.86
CA ASN A 40 -7.51 5.45 6.95
C ASN A 40 -9.01 5.70 6.74
N ARG A 41 -9.43 6.95 6.86
CA ARG A 41 -10.81 7.37 6.59
C ARG A 41 -11.22 6.90 5.19
N PRO A 42 -12.39 6.26 5.02
CA PRO A 42 -12.88 5.90 3.70
C PRO A 42 -13.27 7.16 2.93
N TYR A 43 -12.94 7.20 1.64
CA TYR A 43 -13.37 8.26 0.72
C TYR A 43 -14.10 7.60 -0.45
N PRO A 44 -15.38 7.21 -0.32
CA PRO A 44 -16.04 6.30 -1.25
C PRO A 44 -15.96 6.73 -2.72
N SER A 45 -16.16 8.02 -3.02
CA SER A 45 -16.08 8.56 -4.38
C SER A 45 -14.66 8.51 -4.94
N LEU A 46 -13.67 8.92 -4.16
CA LEU A 46 -12.26 8.90 -4.59
C LEU A 46 -11.71 7.47 -4.69
N ASP A 47 -12.08 6.60 -3.75
CA ASP A 47 -11.73 5.18 -3.78
C ASP A 47 -12.40 4.48 -4.98
N ALA A 48 -13.60 4.91 -5.40
CA ALA A 48 -14.21 4.46 -6.65
C ALA A 48 -13.42 4.90 -7.88
N ARG A 49 -12.98 6.16 -7.93
CA ARG A 49 -12.11 6.64 -9.00
C ARG A 49 -10.81 5.84 -9.10
N ILE A 50 -10.16 5.52 -7.98
CA ILE A 50 -8.97 4.64 -7.96
C ILE A 50 -9.31 3.25 -8.47
N ARG A 51 -10.45 2.68 -8.06
CA ARG A 51 -10.91 1.37 -8.50
C ARG A 51 -11.12 1.30 -10.01
N GLU A 52 -11.77 2.31 -10.57
CA GLU A 52 -12.12 2.42 -12.00
C GLU A 52 -10.91 2.77 -12.89
N THR A 53 -9.84 3.29 -12.31
CA THR A 53 -8.63 3.71 -13.04
C THR A 53 -7.44 2.82 -12.68
N TYR A 54 -6.69 3.20 -11.65
CA TYR A 54 -5.42 2.59 -11.28
C TYR A 54 -5.56 1.11 -10.93
N ALA A 55 -6.57 0.73 -10.15
CA ALA A 55 -6.72 -0.64 -9.72
C ALA A 55 -7.25 -1.54 -10.85
N ARG A 56 -8.18 -1.07 -11.67
CA ARG A 56 -8.70 -1.82 -12.82
C ARG A 56 -7.57 -2.24 -13.76
N ASP A 57 -6.70 -1.29 -14.09
CA ASP A 57 -5.63 -1.50 -15.08
C ASP A 57 -4.34 -2.09 -14.48
N SER A 58 -4.33 -2.38 -13.16
CA SER A 58 -3.21 -3.07 -12.50
C SER A 58 -3.31 -4.59 -12.64
N ARG A 59 -2.20 -5.23 -12.99
CA ARG A 59 -2.04 -6.69 -13.06
C ARG A 59 -1.77 -7.33 -11.69
N ALA A 60 -1.47 -6.54 -10.66
CA ALA A 60 -1.17 -7.10 -9.34
C ALA A 60 -2.39 -7.80 -8.72
N THR A 61 -2.17 -8.94 -8.06
CA THR A 61 -3.24 -9.56 -7.26
C THR A 61 -3.58 -8.70 -6.03
N ASN A 62 -2.55 -8.18 -5.35
CA ASN A 62 -2.73 -7.31 -4.19
C ASN A 62 -2.62 -5.84 -4.63
N LYS A 63 -3.75 -5.14 -4.59
CA LYS A 63 -3.89 -3.74 -5.03
C LYS A 63 -4.06 -2.77 -3.87
N ASN A 64 -3.85 -3.23 -2.64
CA ASN A 64 -4.16 -2.47 -1.45
C ASN A 64 -3.33 -1.17 -1.34
N SER A 65 -2.08 -1.18 -1.82
CA SER A 65 -1.20 0.00 -1.79
C SER A 65 -1.69 1.16 -2.67
N LEU A 66 -2.58 0.92 -3.63
CA LEU A 66 -3.18 1.97 -4.46
C LEU A 66 -4.11 2.90 -3.67
N TYR A 67 -4.51 2.52 -2.45
CA TYR A 67 -5.36 3.33 -1.58
C TYR A 67 -4.56 4.08 -0.49
N ASP A 68 -3.23 4.12 -0.60
CA ASP A 68 -2.41 5.00 0.24
C ASP A 68 -2.83 6.48 0.01
N PRO A 69 -2.94 7.30 1.06
CA PRO A 69 -3.26 8.72 0.93
C PRO A 69 -2.51 9.47 -0.18
N TYR A 70 -1.21 9.25 -0.43
CA TYR A 70 -0.53 9.98 -1.50
C TYR A 70 -1.07 9.64 -2.91
N VAL A 71 -1.51 8.39 -3.13
CA VAL A 71 -2.12 7.94 -4.39
C VAL A 71 -3.49 8.58 -4.58
N ARG A 72 -4.27 8.65 -3.50
CA ARG A 72 -5.53 9.38 -3.46
C ARG A 72 -5.35 10.84 -3.85
N PHE A 73 -4.29 11.49 -3.38
CA PHE A 73 -3.98 12.86 -3.76
C PHE A 73 -3.65 13.00 -5.25
N PHE A 74 -2.88 12.08 -5.84
CA PHE A 74 -2.66 12.08 -7.29
C PHE A 74 -3.95 11.92 -8.08
N ARG A 75 -4.81 10.95 -7.70
CA ARG A 75 -6.10 10.74 -8.39
C ARG A 75 -7.02 11.94 -8.24
N TRP A 76 -7.13 12.49 -7.03
CA TRP A 76 -7.93 13.68 -6.74
C TRP A 76 -7.43 14.89 -7.51
N ALA A 77 -6.12 15.14 -7.54
CA ALA A 77 -5.54 16.27 -8.25
C ALA A 77 -5.77 16.17 -9.76
N SER A 78 -5.58 14.97 -10.32
CA SER A 78 -5.83 14.69 -11.74
C SER A 78 -7.32 14.92 -12.09
N ASP A 79 -8.24 14.44 -11.26
CA ASP A 79 -9.68 14.65 -11.45
C ASP A 79 -10.07 16.13 -11.23
N ARG A 80 -9.42 16.83 -10.29
CA ARG A 80 -9.70 18.26 -9.99
C ARG A 80 -9.30 19.19 -11.12
N LEU A 81 -8.24 18.86 -11.86
CA LEU A 81 -7.86 19.58 -13.08
C LEU A 81 -8.91 19.41 -14.18
N GLN A 82 -9.62 18.28 -14.21
CA GLN A 82 -10.52 17.90 -15.30
C GLN A 82 -9.75 17.97 -16.62
N ASP A 83 -10.33 18.47 -17.70
CA ASP A 83 -9.64 18.58 -18.99
C ASP A 83 -8.75 19.81 -19.13
N ARG A 84 -8.69 20.70 -18.13
CA ARG A 84 -7.94 21.95 -18.23
C ARG A 84 -6.43 21.74 -18.24
N ASP A 85 -5.75 22.69 -18.87
CA ASP A 85 -4.31 22.85 -18.75
C ASP A 85 -3.92 23.12 -17.29
N GLY A 86 -2.87 22.48 -16.81
CA GLY A 86 -2.47 22.62 -15.42
C GLY A 86 -1.26 21.80 -15.00
N ILE A 87 -0.86 21.99 -13.75
CA ILE A 87 0.33 21.39 -13.14
C ILE A 87 -0.04 20.76 -11.80
N VAL A 88 0.38 19.52 -11.60
CA VAL A 88 0.41 18.86 -10.29
C VAL A 88 1.86 18.69 -9.87
N ALA A 89 2.25 19.24 -8.72
CA ALA A 89 3.61 19.11 -8.18
C ALA A 89 3.58 18.58 -6.75
N PHE A 90 4.03 17.34 -6.56
CA PHE A 90 4.03 16.68 -5.26
C PHE A 90 5.40 16.17 -4.85
N VAL A 91 5.71 16.32 -3.56
CA VAL A 91 6.74 15.51 -2.90
C VAL A 91 6.02 14.31 -2.29
N SER A 92 6.32 13.10 -2.75
CA SER A 92 5.54 11.90 -2.39
C SER A 92 6.39 10.66 -2.16
N ASN A 93 5.79 9.63 -1.56
CA ASN A 93 6.40 8.30 -1.47
C ASN A 93 6.74 7.79 -2.89
N ASN A 94 7.98 7.33 -3.05
CA ASN A 94 8.52 6.95 -4.34
C ASN A 94 8.12 5.53 -4.81
N SER A 95 7.33 4.79 -4.03
CA SER A 95 6.99 3.40 -4.37
C SER A 95 6.31 3.24 -5.72
N PHE A 96 5.54 4.23 -6.20
CA PHE A 96 4.76 4.09 -7.43
C PHE A 96 5.62 3.97 -8.71
N VAL A 97 6.87 4.43 -8.67
CA VAL A 97 7.78 4.39 -9.82
C VAL A 97 8.12 2.96 -10.23
N SER A 98 8.29 2.05 -9.26
CA SER A 98 8.80 0.69 -9.52
C SER A 98 7.94 -0.43 -8.94
N ALA A 99 7.09 -0.18 -7.93
CA ALA A 99 6.33 -1.26 -7.32
C ALA A 99 5.27 -1.83 -8.28
N HIS A 100 5.14 -3.16 -8.25
CA HIS A 100 4.29 -3.92 -9.17
C HIS A 100 2.83 -3.47 -9.15
N ALA A 101 2.26 -3.17 -7.99
CA ALA A 101 0.85 -2.78 -7.86
C ALA A 101 0.50 -1.40 -8.47
N PHE A 102 1.50 -0.64 -8.92
CA PHE A 102 1.33 0.72 -9.43
C PHE A 102 1.45 0.84 -10.95
N ASP A 103 1.54 -0.29 -11.66
CA ASP A 103 1.48 -0.36 -13.12
C ASP A 103 0.27 0.39 -13.70
N GLY A 104 -0.92 0.15 -13.15
CA GLY A 104 -2.12 0.89 -13.54
C GLY A 104 -2.03 2.39 -13.23
N MET A 105 -1.45 2.78 -12.09
CA MET A 105 -1.24 4.20 -11.76
C MET A 105 -0.28 4.88 -12.75
N ARG A 106 0.85 4.24 -13.06
CA ARG A 106 1.84 4.75 -14.01
C ARG A 106 1.25 4.92 -15.40
N LYS A 107 0.47 3.95 -15.87
CA LYS A 107 -0.27 4.02 -17.13
C LYS A 107 -1.21 5.23 -17.16
N HIS A 108 -2.05 5.39 -16.13
CA HIS A 108 -3.03 6.48 -16.07
C HIS A 108 -2.37 7.86 -15.90
N LEU A 109 -1.27 7.97 -15.16
CA LEU A 109 -0.54 9.24 -15.09
C LEU A 109 -0.08 9.71 -16.48
N LEU A 110 0.40 8.80 -17.32
CA LEU A 110 0.81 9.14 -18.69
C LEU A 110 -0.38 9.39 -19.62
N GLN A 111 -1.57 8.91 -19.29
CA GLN A 111 -2.80 9.25 -20.01
C GLN A 111 -3.30 10.65 -19.63
N ASP A 112 -3.32 10.92 -18.33
CA ASP A 112 -3.84 12.14 -17.71
C ASP A 112 -2.94 13.35 -17.93
N PHE A 113 -1.61 13.14 -18.02
CA PHE A 113 -0.61 14.19 -18.16
C PHE A 113 0.21 14.03 -19.43
N THR A 114 0.64 15.17 -19.98
CA THR A 114 1.43 15.24 -21.21
C THR A 114 2.93 15.21 -20.94
N HIS A 115 3.38 15.80 -19.85
CA HIS A 115 4.79 15.78 -19.45
C HIS A 115 4.86 15.42 -17.97
N ILE A 116 5.67 14.43 -17.63
CA ILE A 116 5.94 14.05 -16.25
C ILE A 116 7.43 14.19 -16.02
N TYR A 117 7.79 14.98 -15.02
CA TYR A 117 9.15 15.10 -14.52
C TYR A 117 9.18 14.45 -13.13
N HIS A 118 9.95 13.39 -12.97
CA HIS A 118 10.07 12.67 -11.72
C HIS A 118 11.52 12.64 -11.23
N LEU A 119 11.79 13.40 -10.19
CA LEU A 119 13.08 13.42 -9.49
C LEU A 119 13.03 12.45 -8.30
N ASP A 120 13.67 11.31 -8.44
CA ASP A 120 13.79 10.31 -7.37
C ASP A 120 14.89 10.73 -6.40
N LEU A 121 14.53 11.01 -5.15
CA LEU A 121 15.48 11.39 -4.10
C LEU A 121 16.03 10.18 -3.34
N GLY A 122 15.68 8.95 -3.73
CA GLY A 122 16.14 7.72 -3.10
C GLY A 122 15.67 7.62 -1.65
N GLY A 123 16.54 7.14 -0.75
CA GLY A 123 16.28 7.15 0.68
C GLY A 123 15.36 6.05 1.21
N ASN A 124 15.17 4.97 0.44
CA ASN A 124 14.40 3.80 0.89
C ASN A 124 15.27 2.84 1.71
N VAL A 125 15.36 3.10 3.01
CA VAL A 125 16.15 2.28 3.95
C VAL A 125 15.65 0.82 4.00
N ARG A 126 14.38 0.54 3.68
CA ARG A 126 13.86 -0.84 3.67
C ARG A 126 14.42 -1.69 2.52
N LYS A 127 14.92 -1.05 1.47
CA LYS A 127 15.56 -1.70 0.31
C LYS A 127 17.09 -1.64 0.39
N SER A 128 17.68 -1.07 1.45
CA SER A 128 19.14 -0.96 1.57
C SER A 128 19.79 -2.33 1.69
N GLN A 129 20.90 -2.52 0.98
CA GLN A 129 21.78 -3.66 1.24
C GLN A 129 22.57 -3.43 2.53
N ARG A 130 23.06 -4.52 3.15
CA ARG A 130 23.82 -4.45 4.40
C ARG A 130 25.09 -3.61 4.19
N GLY A 131 25.26 -2.56 4.98
CA GLY A 131 26.42 -1.65 4.89
C GLY A 131 26.23 -0.48 3.92
N GLN A 132 25.14 -0.45 3.14
CA GLN A 132 24.85 0.67 2.25
C GLN A 132 24.41 1.89 3.09
N LYS A 133 25.14 3.01 2.94
CA LYS A 133 24.75 4.28 3.57
C LYS A 133 23.65 4.93 2.73
N ILE A 134 22.43 4.92 3.26
CA ILE A 134 21.26 5.54 2.63
C ILE A 134 20.77 6.68 3.53
N SER A 135 20.43 7.81 2.93
CA SER A 135 19.85 8.97 3.61
C SER A 135 18.48 9.34 3.05
N ASN A 136 17.59 9.83 3.91
CA ASN A 136 16.26 10.27 3.50
C ASN A 136 16.07 11.76 3.83
N VAL A 137 15.44 12.53 2.93
CA VAL A 137 15.25 13.98 3.12
C VAL A 137 14.30 14.34 4.28
N PHE A 138 13.46 13.40 4.73
CA PHE A 138 12.51 13.60 5.84
C PHE A 138 12.78 12.69 7.05
N ASP A 139 13.93 12.02 7.10
CA ASP A 139 14.29 11.10 8.19
C ASP A 139 13.28 9.94 8.37
N ILE A 140 12.64 9.54 7.26
CA ILE A 140 11.72 8.40 7.19
C ILE A 140 12.35 7.21 6.44
N ARG A 141 11.71 6.04 6.53
CA ARG A 141 12.26 4.78 5.99
C ARG A 141 11.83 4.46 4.55
N VAL A 142 10.87 5.20 3.99
CA VAL A 142 10.38 4.99 2.61
C VAL A 142 11.06 5.98 1.67
N GLY A 143 11.30 5.56 0.43
CA GLY A 143 11.88 6.46 -0.56
C GLY A 143 10.95 7.62 -0.90
N VAL A 144 11.52 8.75 -1.29
CA VAL A 144 10.79 9.99 -1.58
C VAL A 144 11.16 10.48 -2.97
N GLY A 145 10.18 10.99 -3.71
CA GLY A 145 10.40 11.60 -5.02
C GLY A 145 9.59 12.88 -5.19
N ILE A 146 10.09 13.78 -6.04
CA ILE A 146 9.39 14.99 -6.47
C ILE A 146 8.82 14.72 -7.86
N THR A 147 7.49 14.77 -7.98
CA THR A 147 6.80 14.60 -9.26
C THR A 147 6.16 15.89 -9.68
N ILE A 148 6.45 16.34 -10.91
CA ILE A 148 5.81 17.47 -11.56
C ILE A 148 5.16 16.97 -12.85
N ALA A 149 3.83 16.91 -12.85
CA ALA A 149 3.03 16.41 -13.94
C ALA A 149 2.24 17.57 -14.58
N VAL A 150 2.43 17.76 -15.88
CA VAL A 150 1.89 18.87 -16.68
C VAL A 150 0.83 18.33 -17.64
N LYS A 151 -0.39 18.85 -17.53
CA LYS A 151 -1.49 18.63 -18.47
C LYS A 151 -1.56 19.81 -19.43
N ARG A 152 -1.53 19.51 -20.73
CA ARG A 152 -1.62 20.51 -21.80
C ARG A 152 -2.43 19.94 -22.97
N GLN A 153 -3.63 20.44 -23.24
CA GLN A 153 -4.50 19.92 -24.28
C GLN A 153 -3.86 19.97 -25.68
N ALA A 154 -3.12 21.04 -25.98
CA ALA A 154 -2.49 21.25 -27.28
C ALA A 154 -1.23 20.39 -27.53
N ALA A 155 -0.77 19.60 -26.57
CA ALA A 155 0.46 18.81 -26.74
C ALA A 155 0.15 17.46 -27.41
N ALA A 156 0.74 17.24 -28.59
CA ALA A 156 0.59 15.99 -29.33
C ALA A 156 1.36 14.81 -28.69
N ALA A 157 2.50 15.08 -28.05
CA ALA A 157 3.38 14.05 -27.50
C ALA A 157 3.28 13.97 -25.97
N ARG A 158 3.30 12.74 -25.46
CA ARG A 158 3.44 12.43 -24.04
C ARG A 158 4.90 12.10 -23.72
N LYS A 159 5.49 12.74 -22.71
CA LYS A 159 6.89 12.58 -22.34
C LYS A 159 7.06 12.28 -20.85
N LEU A 160 7.91 11.31 -20.55
CA LEU A 160 8.33 10.98 -19.20
C LEU A 160 9.82 11.29 -19.05
N PHE A 161 10.13 12.12 -18.07
CA PHE A 161 11.49 12.48 -17.69
C PHE A 161 11.74 12.01 -16.27
N TYR A 162 12.87 11.33 -16.08
CA TYR A 162 13.26 10.76 -14.82
C TYR A 162 14.69 11.12 -14.50
N TYR A 163 14.98 11.34 -13.23
CA TYR A 163 16.35 11.43 -12.74
C TYR A 163 16.41 10.90 -11.32
N ALA A 164 17.34 9.98 -11.06
CA ALA A 164 17.65 9.53 -9.72
C ALA A 164 18.80 10.34 -9.15
N VAL A 165 18.56 11.04 -8.05
CA VAL A 165 19.63 11.71 -7.30
C VAL A 165 20.56 10.64 -6.75
N PRO A 166 21.88 10.73 -6.98
CA PRO A 166 22.84 9.78 -6.45
C PRO A 166 22.65 9.57 -4.94
N GLU A 167 22.67 8.31 -4.51
CA GLU A 167 22.51 8.00 -3.09
C GLU A 167 23.77 8.42 -2.34
N THR A 168 23.58 9.25 -1.32
CA THR A 168 24.62 9.71 -0.43
C THR A 168 24.30 9.24 0.98
N GLY A 169 25.32 8.99 1.79
CA GLY A 169 25.12 8.62 3.19
C GLY A 169 24.55 9.75 4.07
N ARG A 170 24.33 10.94 3.51
CA ARG A 170 23.94 12.15 4.26
C ARG A 170 22.80 12.89 3.58
N LYS A 171 21.79 13.25 4.38
CA LYS A 171 20.62 14.01 3.95
C LYS A 171 21.01 15.40 3.43
N GLU A 172 22.05 15.98 4.02
CA GLU A 172 22.58 17.31 3.69
C GLU A 172 23.05 17.38 2.24
N ASP A 173 23.64 16.31 1.72
CA ASP A 173 24.13 16.26 0.33
C ASP A 173 22.94 16.30 -0.66
N LYS A 174 21.83 15.63 -0.32
CA LYS A 174 20.59 15.67 -1.13
C LYS A 174 19.93 17.05 -1.08
N LEU A 175 19.90 17.67 0.10
CA LEU A 175 19.39 19.03 0.26
C LEU A 175 20.27 20.06 -0.47
N ALA A 176 21.60 19.87 -0.45
CA ALA A 176 22.54 20.69 -1.20
C ALA A 176 22.31 20.55 -2.71
N TYR A 177 22.14 19.32 -3.23
CA TYR A 177 21.78 19.08 -4.62
C TYR A 177 20.50 19.82 -5.02
N LEU A 178 19.44 19.77 -4.20
CA LEU A 178 18.20 20.49 -4.49
C LEU A 178 18.40 22.01 -4.51
N ARG A 179 19.20 22.56 -3.58
CA ARG A 179 19.53 23.99 -3.52
C ARG A 179 20.34 24.46 -4.72
N THR A 180 21.36 23.71 -5.12
CA THR A 180 22.24 24.08 -6.25
C THR A 180 21.52 23.92 -7.59
N THR A 181 20.71 22.87 -7.72
CA THR A 181 19.93 22.61 -8.93
C THR A 181 18.83 23.66 -9.09
N GLY A 182 18.02 23.93 -8.07
CA GLY A 182 17.07 25.06 -7.97
C GLY A 182 15.93 25.13 -9.01
N THR A 183 16.03 24.47 -10.15
CA THR A 183 15.06 24.51 -11.26
C THR A 183 15.10 23.21 -12.06
N LEU A 184 13.94 22.85 -12.65
CA LEU A 184 13.82 21.67 -13.51
C LEU A 184 14.77 21.69 -14.70
N ARG A 185 15.12 22.87 -15.22
CA ARG A 185 15.99 23.00 -16.40
C ARG A 185 17.42 22.52 -16.15
N ARG A 186 17.87 22.50 -14.89
CA ARG A 186 19.23 22.09 -14.51
C ARG A 186 19.32 20.63 -14.09
N VAL A 187 18.20 19.93 -13.95
CA VAL A 187 18.21 18.48 -13.70
C VAL A 187 18.59 17.79 -15.00
N PRO A 188 19.59 16.88 -14.99
CA PRO A 188 20.01 16.14 -16.18
C PRO A 188 19.03 14.99 -16.44
N TRP A 189 17.85 15.33 -16.96
CA TRP A 189 16.77 14.40 -17.19
C TRP A 189 17.12 13.29 -18.19
N GLN A 190 16.75 12.07 -17.85
CA GLN A 190 16.65 10.96 -18.79
C GLN A 190 15.21 10.87 -19.30
N ALA A 191 15.03 10.92 -20.63
CA ALA A 191 13.74 10.59 -21.22
C ALA A 191 13.52 9.07 -21.14
N LEU A 192 12.37 8.65 -20.62
CA LEU A 192 12.00 7.25 -20.49
C LEU A 192 10.82 6.93 -21.41
N THR A 193 10.87 5.73 -21.98
CA THR A 193 9.74 5.11 -22.68
C THR A 193 9.31 3.91 -21.85
N PRO A 194 8.13 3.97 -21.21
CA PRO A 194 7.61 2.82 -20.48
C PRO A 194 7.41 1.62 -21.40
N ASP A 195 7.57 0.43 -20.85
CA ASP A 195 7.21 -0.81 -21.55
C ASP A 195 5.69 -0.97 -21.72
N GLU A 196 5.27 -2.02 -22.44
CA GLU A 196 3.85 -2.36 -22.63
C GLU A 196 3.09 -2.65 -21.33
N ARG A 197 3.81 -2.98 -20.25
CA ARG A 197 3.26 -3.23 -18.91
C ARG A 197 3.16 -1.92 -18.10
N GLY A 198 3.59 -0.79 -18.63
CA GLY A 198 3.61 0.50 -17.96
C GLY A 198 4.73 0.62 -16.91
N THR A 199 5.77 -0.18 -17.00
CA THR A 199 6.98 -0.08 -16.16
C THR A 199 7.82 1.08 -16.65
N TRP A 200 8.11 2.03 -15.77
CA TRP A 200 8.96 3.18 -16.12
C TRP A 200 10.44 2.82 -16.16
N LEU A 201 10.87 1.93 -15.27
CA LEU A 201 12.25 1.46 -15.14
C LEU A 201 12.26 -0.06 -15.39
N PRO A 202 12.17 -0.50 -16.65
CA PRO A 202 12.22 -1.93 -16.97
C PRO A 202 13.60 -2.50 -16.63
N ASP A 203 13.61 -3.73 -16.14
CA ASP A 203 14.85 -4.49 -15.97
C ASP A 203 15.35 -4.90 -17.37
N PRO A 204 16.61 -4.60 -17.76
CA PRO A 204 17.16 -5.03 -19.04
C PRO A 204 17.07 -6.55 -19.27
N GLU A 205 17.06 -7.34 -18.20
CA GLU A 205 16.99 -8.80 -18.27
C GLU A 205 15.55 -9.34 -18.19
N ALA A 206 14.53 -8.46 -18.15
CA ALA A 206 13.14 -8.88 -17.99
C ALA A 206 12.67 -9.86 -19.06
N GLU A 207 13.02 -9.63 -20.33
CA GLU A 207 12.62 -10.50 -21.43
C GLU A 207 13.28 -11.89 -21.33
N ALA A 208 14.58 -11.92 -21.05
CA ALA A 208 15.32 -13.17 -20.84
C ALA A 208 14.77 -13.96 -19.64
N PHE A 209 14.40 -13.26 -18.56
CA PHE A 209 13.80 -13.86 -17.38
C PHE A 209 12.40 -14.43 -17.67
N GLU A 210 11.56 -13.72 -18.42
CA GLU A 210 10.20 -14.16 -18.78
C GLU A 210 10.20 -15.34 -19.76
N ALA A 211 11.29 -15.54 -20.50
CA ALA A 211 11.48 -16.72 -21.35
C ALA A 211 11.81 -18.00 -20.56
N LEU A 212 12.16 -17.90 -19.27
CA LEU A 212 12.47 -19.05 -18.42
C LEU A 212 11.20 -19.82 -18.05
N LEU A 213 11.36 -21.13 -17.79
CA LEU A 213 10.25 -21.97 -17.32
C LEU A 213 9.81 -21.52 -15.91
N PRO A 214 8.54 -21.14 -15.70
CA PRO A 214 8.09 -20.67 -14.40
C PRO A 214 8.11 -21.79 -13.36
N LEU A 215 8.50 -21.44 -12.13
CA LEU A 215 8.48 -22.39 -11.02
C LEU A 215 7.04 -22.80 -10.66
N GLY A 216 6.10 -21.87 -10.69
CA GLY A 216 4.70 -22.13 -10.41
C GLY A 216 3.82 -20.99 -10.88
N ASP A 217 2.59 -21.30 -11.24
CA ASP A 217 1.60 -20.34 -11.74
C ASP A 217 0.21 -20.64 -11.16
N LYS A 218 -0.63 -19.60 -11.00
CA LYS A 218 -1.96 -19.72 -10.38
C LYS A 218 -3.00 -20.35 -11.32
N GLU A 219 -2.86 -20.19 -12.62
CA GLU A 219 -3.74 -20.79 -13.63
C GLU A 219 -3.35 -22.26 -13.80
N ALA A 220 -2.04 -22.53 -13.89
CA ALA A 220 -1.50 -23.89 -13.92
C ALA A 220 -1.91 -24.70 -12.67
N LYS A 221 -1.80 -24.11 -11.47
CA LYS A 221 -2.20 -24.73 -10.21
C LYS A 221 -3.71 -25.05 -10.14
N ARG A 222 -4.55 -24.33 -10.89
CA ARG A 222 -6.01 -24.55 -10.96
C ARG A 222 -6.43 -25.57 -12.02
N SER A 223 -5.46 -26.22 -12.68
CA SER A 223 -5.68 -27.27 -13.67
C SER A 223 -6.56 -26.82 -14.84
N GLN A 224 -6.33 -25.61 -15.35
CA GLN A 224 -7.03 -25.12 -16.53
C GLN A 224 -6.32 -25.52 -17.82
N GLU A 225 -7.09 -25.94 -18.81
CA GLU A 225 -6.61 -26.19 -20.17
C GLU A 225 -6.07 -24.89 -20.79
N GLY A 226 -4.88 -24.94 -21.40
CA GLY A 226 -4.18 -23.76 -21.92
C GLY A 226 -3.27 -23.02 -20.92
N ALA A 227 -3.17 -23.49 -19.67
CA ALA A 227 -2.27 -22.90 -18.68
C ALA A 227 -0.78 -23.07 -19.03
N PRO A 228 0.10 -22.16 -18.57
CA PRO A 228 1.53 -22.26 -18.80
C PRO A 228 2.13 -23.51 -18.14
N LYS A 229 3.16 -24.10 -18.78
CA LYS A 229 3.92 -25.20 -18.18
C LYS A 229 4.75 -24.68 -17.00
N THR A 230 4.67 -25.36 -15.86
CA THR A 230 5.37 -24.99 -14.63
C THR A 230 6.18 -26.15 -14.06
N ILE A 231 7.25 -25.85 -13.33
CA ILE A 231 8.05 -26.88 -12.63
C ILE A 231 7.26 -27.53 -11.49
N PHE A 232 6.55 -26.74 -10.68
CA PHE A 232 5.77 -27.22 -9.53
C PHE A 232 4.27 -27.09 -9.78
N ALA A 233 3.55 -28.21 -9.64
CA ALA A 233 2.09 -28.24 -9.77
C ALA A 233 1.35 -27.49 -8.63
N THR A 234 1.98 -27.39 -7.45
CA THR A 234 1.41 -26.68 -6.30
C THR A 234 2.49 -25.96 -5.52
N TYR A 235 2.08 -24.89 -4.84
CA TYR A 235 2.92 -24.07 -3.97
C TYR A 235 2.02 -23.32 -3.00
N SER A 236 2.59 -22.84 -1.89
CA SER A 236 1.89 -21.98 -0.96
C SER A 236 2.80 -20.88 -0.44
N LEU A 237 2.20 -19.82 0.11
CA LEU A 237 2.92 -18.92 0.99
C LEU A 237 3.21 -19.63 2.31
N GLY A 238 4.17 -19.08 3.07
CA GLY A 238 4.36 -19.46 4.47
C GLY A 238 3.14 -19.12 5.31
N VAL A 239 3.05 -19.74 6.49
CA VAL A 239 1.97 -19.47 7.45
C VAL A 239 2.04 -18.01 7.92
N ASN A 240 0.94 -17.28 7.78
CA ASN A 240 0.78 -15.93 8.31
C ASN A 240 -0.30 -15.96 9.39
N THR A 241 0.10 -15.67 10.62
CA THR A 241 -0.77 -15.82 11.78
C THR A 241 -1.44 -14.50 12.19
N SER A 242 -0.84 -13.37 11.79
CA SER A 242 -1.14 -12.02 12.29
C SER A 242 -1.01 -11.84 13.82
N ARG A 243 -0.59 -12.86 14.58
CA ARG A 243 -0.47 -12.85 16.05
C ARG A 243 0.65 -13.78 16.56
N ASP A 244 1.83 -13.66 15.96
CA ASP A 244 2.97 -14.56 16.26
C ASP A 244 3.33 -14.61 17.75
N GLU A 245 3.15 -13.51 18.49
CA GLU A 245 3.37 -13.46 19.94
C GLU A 245 2.38 -14.34 20.73
N VAL A 246 1.21 -14.64 20.18
CA VAL A 246 0.22 -15.53 20.80
C VAL A 246 0.50 -16.98 20.43
N ILE A 247 0.80 -17.23 19.15
CA ILE A 247 0.78 -18.60 18.61
C ILE A 247 2.15 -19.19 18.27
N TYR A 248 3.25 -18.46 18.48
CA TYR A 248 4.59 -19.03 18.45
C TYR A 248 5.25 -18.99 19.83
N ALA A 249 5.90 -20.09 20.22
CA ALA A 249 6.78 -20.14 21.39
C ALA A 249 7.93 -21.12 21.20
N PHE A 250 9.05 -20.91 21.90
CA PHE A 250 10.14 -21.90 21.94
C PHE A 250 9.79 -23.13 22.78
N GLN A 251 8.99 -22.94 23.83
CA GLN A 251 8.55 -24.00 24.73
C GLN A 251 7.09 -24.35 24.45
N ARG A 252 6.80 -25.66 24.31
CA ARG A 252 5.45 -26.15 24.01
C ARG A 252 4.45 -25.78 25.11
N GLY A 253 4.80 -25.97 26.39
CA GLY A 253 3.92 -25.65 27.51
C GLY A 253 3.51 -24.17 27.54
N ALA A 254 4.47 -23.27 27.29
CA ALA A 254 4.20 -21.83 27.19
C ALA A 254 3.28 -21.46 26.02
N LEU A 255 3.31 -22.23 24.92
CA LEU A 255 2.37 -22.06 23.82
C LEU A 255 0.96 -22.50 24.23
N LEU A 256 0.81 -23.70 24.81
CA LEU A 256 -0.50 -24.25 25.21
C LEU A 256 -1.24 -23.27 26.12
N ALA A 257 -0.61 -22.87 27.23
CA ALA A 257 -1.20 -21.96 28.21
C ALA A 257 -1.58 -20.61 27.58
N ARG A 258 -0.77 -20.09 26.65
CA ARG A 258 -1.04 -18.81 25.99
C ARG A 258 -2.21 -18.89 25.02
N VAL A 259 -2.32 -19.98 24.26
CA VAL A 259 -3.42 -20.17 23.31
C VAL A 259 -4.73 -20.46 24.05
N GLU A 260 -4.68 -21.23 25.14
CA GLU A 260 -5.84 -21.47 26.03
C GLU A 260 -6.38 -20.15 26.58
N ALA A 261 -5.53 -19.34 27.21
CA ALA A 261 -5.91 -18.03 27.72
C ALA A 261 -6.47 -17.10 26.62
N PHE A 262 -5.90 -17.15 25.41
CA PHE A 262 -6.40 -16.39 24.28
C PHE A 262 -7.80 -16.83 23.84
N VAL A 263 -8.05 -18.15 23.78
CA VAL A 263 -9.35 -18.72 23.42
C VAL A 263 -10.41 -18.36 24.46
N GLU A 264 -10.07 -18.45 25.76
CA GLU A 264 -10.95 -18.03 26.85
C GLU A 264 -11.31 -16.55 26.75
N ALA A 265 -10.30 -15.68 26.57
CA ALA A 265 -10.52 -14.24 26.41
C ALA A 265 -11.42 -13.93 25.21
N TYR A 266 -11.20 -14.60 24.07
CA TYR A 266 -12.02 -14.45 22.88
C TYR A 266 -13.46 -14.90 23.10
N ASN A 267 -13.67 -16.07 23.71
CA ASN A 267 -15.02 -16.60 23.95
C ASN A 267 -15.78 -15.73 24.98
N ALA A 268 -15.10 -15.19 26.00
CA ALA A 268 -15.70 -14.22 26.92
C ALA A 268 -16.16 -12.94 26.20
N GLU A 269 -15.37 -12.47 25.22
CA GLU A 269 -15.75 -11.34 24.37
C GLU A 269 -16.92 -11.67 23.44
N LEU A 270 -16.95 -12.89 22.90
CA LEU A 270 -18.06 -13.41 22.10
C LEU A 270 -19.37 -13.44 22.91
N ASP A 271 -19.33 -13.86 24.16
CA ASP A 271 -20.50 -13.84 25.04
C ASP A 271 -20.98 -12.40 25.32
N ARG A 272 -20.05 -11.46 25.51
CA ARG A 272 -20.37 -10.04 25.62
C ARG A 272 -21.04 -9.53 24.33
N TYR A 273 -20.55 -9.95 23.17
CA TYR A 273 -21.10 -9.59 21.86
C TYR A 273 -22.51 -10.13 21.66
N LYS A 274 -22.72 -11.42 21.94
CA LYS A 274 -24.05 -12.07 21.88
C LYS A 274 -25.07 -11.35 22.77
N ARG A 275 -24.69 -10.97 23.99
CA ARG A 275 -25.56 -10.19 24.90
C ARG A 275 -25.90 -8.82 24.34
N ALA A 276 -24.92 -8.09 23.79
CA ALA A 276 -25.16 -6.79 23.17
C ALA A 276 -26.10 -6.88 21.96
N MET A 277 -25.88 -7.85 21.07
CA MET A 277 -26.74 -8.10 19.91
C MET A 277 -28.19 -8.43 20.32
N ARG A 278 -28.38 -9.22 21.39
CA ARG A 278 -29.72 -9.52 21.93
C ARG A 278 -30.42 -8.27 22.49
N ALA A 279 -29.67 -7.35 23.09
CA ALA A 279 -30.22 -6.11 23.66
C ALA A 279 -30.61 -5.06 22.59
N LEU A 280 -29.87 -5.00 21.48
CA LEU A 280 -30.09 -4.04 20.38
C LEU A 280 -31.23 -4.43 19.42
N GLY A 281 -31.64 -5.70 19.42
CA GLY A 281 -32.69 -6.22 18.52
C GLY A 281 -32.22 -6.41 17.07
N ALA A 282 -33.03 -7.11 16.26
CA ALA A 282 -32.60 -7.65 14.95
C ALA A 282 -32.26 -6.62 13.86
N LYS A 283 -32.57 -5.33 14.06
CA LYS A 283 -32.39 -4.28 13.03
C LYS A 283 -31.11 -3.45 13.19
N GLU A 284 -30.48 -3.48 14.36
CA GLU A 284 -29.28 -2.69 14.63
C GLU A 284 -28.01 -3.54 14.54
N LYS A 285 -26.95 -2.96 13.98
CA LYS A 285 -25.64 -3.60 13.85
C LYS A 285 -24.70 -3.00 14.87
N VAL A 286 -24.07 -3.86 15.65
CA VAL A 286 -22.93 -3.47 16.49
C VAL A 286 -21.75 -3.15 15.58
N ASP A 287 -21.22 -1.94 15.69
CA ASP A 287 -19.92 -1.62 15.12
C ASP A 287 -18.82 -2.38 15.88
N ILE A 288 -18.29 -3.41 15.24
CA ILE A 288 -17.28 -4.31 15.83
C ILE A 288 -16.01 -3.53 16.19
N ASP A 289 -15.61 -2.55 15.39
CA ASP A 289 -14.37 -1.81 15.62
C ASP A 289 -14.46 -0.95 16.89
N SER A 290 -15.64 -0.42 17.21
CA SER A 290 -15.90 0.31 18.46
C SER A 290 -16.27 -0.62 19.62
N PHE A 291 -16.66 -1.86 19.33
CA PHE A 291 -17.06 -2.81 20.35
C PHE A 291 -15.87 -3.49 21.02
N VAL A 292 -14.95 -4.07 20.23
CA VAL A 292 -13.97 -5.04 20.76
C VAL A 292 -12.91 -4.43 21.70
N ARG A 293 -12.46 -5.24 22.66
CA ARG A 293 -11.35 -4.90 23.56
C ARG A 293 -9.98 -5.18 22.92
N TYR A 294 -9.30 -4.11 22.51
CA TYR A 294 -7.97 -4.16 21.88
C TYR A 294 -6.81 -4.34 22.86
N ASP A 295 -7.04 -4.08 24.14
CA ASP A 295 -6.09 -4.27 25.23
C ASP A 295 -5.96 -5.75 25.63
N LEU A 296 -7.00 -6.55 25.43
CA LEU A 296 -7.03 -7.96 25.84
C LEU A 296 -6.70 -8.94 24.71
N ILE A 297 -7.16 -8.65 23.49
CA ILE A 297 -7.07 -9.59 22.36
C ILE A 297 -6.34 -8.92 21.21
N LYS A 298 -5.41 -9.65 20.61
CA LYS A 298 -4.82 -9.27 19.32
C LYS A 298 -5.76 -9.62 18.16
N TRP A 299 -6.46 -8.59 17.69
CA TRP A 299 -7.46 -8.72 16.63
C TRP A 299 -6.82 -8.70 15.24
N ASP A 300 -7.49 -9.33 14.29
CA ASP A 300 -7.32 -9.11 12.86
C ASP A 300 -8.71 -9.14 12.19
N GLY A 301 -8.78 -8.84 10.89
CA GLY A 301 -10.06 -8.82 10.16
C GLY A 301 -10.78 -10.17 10.14
N THR A 302 -10.04 -11.28 10.14
CA THR A 302 -10.60 -12.65 10.15
C THR A 302 -11.23 -12.96 11.51
N LEU A 303 -10.54 -12.66 12.61
CA LEU A 303 -11.03 -12.90 13.97
C LEU A 303 -12.26 -12.02 14.28
N LYS A 304 -12.24 -10.75 13.86
CA LYS A 304 -13.42 -9.87 13.92
C LYS A 304 -14.57 -10.45 13.09
N GLY A 305 -14.28 -11.00 11.91
CA GLY A 305 -15.27 -11.69 11.08
C GLY A 305 -15.81 -12.97 11.71
N HIS A 306 -15.04 -13.68 12.53
CA HIS A 306 -15.53 -14.82 13.31
C HIS A 306 -16.45 -14.37 14.44
N LEU A 307 -16.10 -13.30 15.15
CA LEU A 307 -16.94 -12.68 16.18
C LEU A 307 -18.30 -12.25 15.59
N ALA A 308 -18.29 -11.56 14.45
CA ALA A 308 -19.48 -11.11 13.72
C ALA A 308 -20.43 -12.26 13.33
N ARG A 309 -19.89 -13.46 13.15
CA ARG A 309 -20.63 -14.68 12.77
C ARG A 309 -20.89 -15.59 13.96
N GLU A 310 -20.68 -15.07 15.17
CA GLU A 310 -20.85 -15.76 16.44
C GLU A 310 -20.12 -17.12 16.55
N ARG A 311 -18.94 -17.22 15.92
CA ARG A 311 -18.16 -18.47 15.90
C ARG A 311 -17.32 -18.60 17.17
N GLU A 312 -17.57 -19.65 17.94
CA GLU A 312 -16.75 -20.00 19.10
C GLU A 312 -15.36 -20.49 18.69
N ALA A 313 -14.35 -20.11 19.47
CA ALA A 313 -13.00 -20.66 19.34
C ALA A 313 -12.86 -21.90 20.22
N ARG A 314 -12.20 -22.93 19.69
CA ARG A 314 -11.85 -24.16 20.42
C ARG A 314 -10.38 -24.45 20.23
N PHE A 315 -9.67 -24.68 21.34
CA PHE A 315 -8.28 -25.09 21.31
C PHE A 315 -8.17 -26.62 21.24
N ASP A 316 -7.25 -27.10 20.40
CA ASP A 316 -6.96 -28.51 20.20
C ASP A 316 -5.44 -28.72 20.29
N PRO A 317 -4.91 -29.20 21.43
CA PRO A 317 -3.48 -29.38 21.65
C PRO A 317 -2.80 -30.34 20.68
N SER A 318 -3.57 -31.23 20.02
CA SER A 318 -3.06 -32.17 19.01
C SER A 318 -2.59 -31.46 17.74
N ARG A 319 -3.06 -30.23 17.50
CA ARG A 319 -2.68 -29.42 16.34
C ARG A 319 -1.33 -28.73 16.52
N VAL A 320 -0.74 -28.71 17.71
CA VAL A 320 0.55 -28.03 17.91
C VAL A 320 1.67 -28.79 17.19
N ARG A 321 2.45 -28.08 16.37
CA ARG A 321 3.59 -28.66 15.64
C ARG A 321 4.85 -27.81 15.74
N GLN A 322 6.00 -28.39 15.42
CA GLN A 322 7.21 -27.60 15.21
C GLN A 322 7.18 -26.96 13.82
N SER A 323 7.52 -25.68 13.76
CA SER A 323 7.57 -24.88 12.54
C SER A 323 8.87 -24.09 12.49
N LEU A 324 9.41 -23.92 11.28
CA LEU A 324 10.52 -23.01 11.05
C LEU A 324 10.00 -21.57 11.08
N TYR A 325 10.37 -20.79 12.10
CA TYR A 325 9.89 -19.42 12.29
C TYR A 325 10.79 -18.40 11.56
N ARG A 326 12.10 -18.65 11.59
CA ARG A 326 13.15 -17.92 10.86
C ARG A 326 14.18 -18.92 10.35
N PRO A 327 15.05 -18.56 9.38
CA PRO A 327 16.13 -19.43 8.93
C PRO A 327 16.87 -20.01 10.12
N PHE A 328 17.00 -21.34 10.15
CA PHE A 328 17.68 -22.10 11.20
C PHE A 328 17.11 -21.95 12.62
N THR A 329 15.87 -21.43 12.76
CA THR A 329 15.22 -21.21 14.07
C THR A 329 13.84 -21.86 14.12
N LYS A 330 13.73 -22.98 14.85
CA LYS A 330 12.46 -23.70 15.08
C LYS A 330 11.72 -23.16 16.30
N ARG A 331 10.39 -23.12 16.21
CA ARG A 331 9.45 -22.81 17.31
C ARG A 331 8.23 -23.74 17.22
N TYR A 332 7.45 -23.84 18.29
CA TYR A 332 6.13 -24.46 18.26
C TYR A 332 5.09 -23.47 17.69
N LEU A 333 4.14 -24.00 16.91
CA LEU A 333 3.01 -23.31 16.27
C LEU A 333 1.70 -24.09 16.48
#